data_AF-A0A382BEW7-F1
#
_entry.id   AF-A0A382BEW7-F1
#
_cell.length_a   1.000
_cell.length_b   1.000
_cell.length_c   1.000
_cell.angle_alpha   90.00
_cell.angle_beta   90.00
_cell.angle_gamma   90.00
#
_symmetry.space_group_name_H-M   'P 1'
#
loop_
_entity.id
_entity.type
_entity.pdbx_description
1 polymer ?
#
loop_
_entity_poly.entity_id
_entity_poly.type
_entity_poly.pdbx_seq_one_letter_code
_entity_poly.pdbx_strand_id
1 'polypeptide(L)'
;MIFPVRCFTCGKLTAQKICIYEEKVKQRIESSKGTDLKTVQVGDILTELGFKRYCCRTLFLGYLPLIDKIDNPYKYKINEFRQDK
;
A
#
# COMPACT_ATOMS: atom_id res chain seq x y z
N MET A 1 5.71 -1.80 -10.36
CA MET A 1 6.40 -3.09 -10.14
C MET A 1 5.73 -3.84 -9.01
N ILE A 2 5.73 -5.17 -9.07
CA ILE A 2 5.00 -6.05 -8.15
C ILE A 2 5.67 -6.12 -6.77
N PHE A 3 4.87 -6.28 -5.73
CA PHE A 3 5.31 -6.47 -4.35
C PHE A 3 6.15 -7.74 -4.20
N PRO A 4 7.28 -7.73 -3.47
CA PRO A 4 8.14 -8.91 -3.37
C PRO A 4 7.46 -10.05 -2.62
N VAL A 5 7.68 -11.29 -3.11
CA VAL A 5 7.06 -12.51 -2.57
C VAL A 5 7.40 -12.71 -1.10
N ARG A 6 8.67 -12.52 -0.74
CA ARG A 6 9.21 -12.66 0.62
C ARG A 6 9.93 -11.38 1.03
N CYS A 7 10.05 -11.14 2.34
CA CYS A 7 10.85 -10.04 2.87
C CYS A 7 12.35 -10.28 2.69
N PHE A 8 13.07 -9.24 2.25
CA PHE A 8 14.51 -9.27 1.97
C PHE A 8 15.37 -9.69 3.17
N THR A 9 14.96 -9.34 4.40
CA THR A 9 15.72 -9.63 5.61
C THR A 9 15.26 -10.91 6.30
N CYS A 10 13.95 -11.02 6.55
CA CYS A 10 13.38 -12.09 7.38
C CYS A 10 13.00 -13.36 6.58
N GLY A 11 12.93 -13.27 5.24
CA GLY A 11 12.47 -14.38 4.38
C GLY A 11 10.99 -14.76 4.57
N LYS A 12 10.26 -14.10 5.48
CA LYS A 12 8.83 -14.34 5.72
C LYS A 12 8.03 -14.06 4.45
N LEU A 13 7.03 -14.90 4.18
CA LEU A 13 6.09 -14.71 3.08
C LEU A 13 5.21 -13.49 3.34
N THR A 14 5.31 -12.48 2.47
CA THR A 14 4.66 -11.18 2.64
C THR A 14 3.62 -10.90 1.55
N ALA A 15 3.82 -11.40 0.32
CA ALA A 15 2.93 -11.11 -0.80
C ALA A 15 1.48 -11.58 -0.63
N GLN A 16 1.23 -12.68 0.10
CA GLN A 16 -0.14 -13.15 0.35
C GLN A 16 -1.00 -12.13 1.14
N LYS A 17 -0.37 -11.20 1.86
CA LYS A 17 -1.05 -10.27 2.76
C LYS A 17 -1.16 -8.84 2.21
N ILE A 18 -0.64 -8.57 1.01
CA ILE A 18 -0.63 -7.21 0.45
C ILE A 18 -2.04 -6.72 0.10
N CYS A 19 -2.87 -7.55 -0.54
CA CYS A 19 -4.24 -7.16 -0.90
C CYS A 19 -5.09 -6.85 0.34
N ILE A 20 -4.99 -7.71 1.36
CA ILE A 20 -5.69 -7.53 2.66
C ILE A 20 -5.23 -6.24 3.35
N TYR A 21 -3.93 -5.95 3.29
CA TYR A 21 -3.38 -4.71 3.84
C TYR A 21 -3.94 -3.48 3.12
N GLU A 22 -3.95 -3.46 1.78
CA GLU A 22 -4.49 -2.35 0.99
C GLU A 22 -5.99 -2.12 1.23
N GLU A 23 -6.78 -3.19 1.31
CA GLU A 23 -8.21 -3.12 1.65
C GLU A 23 -8.44 -2.53 3.04
N LYS A 24 -7.73 -3.02 4.06
CA LYS A 24 -7.82 -2.49 5.43
C LYS A 24 -7.41 -1.02 5.51
N VAL A 25 -6.38 -0.63 4.77
CA VAL A 25 -5.93 0.78 4.73
C VAL A 25 -7.01 1.65 4.08
N LYS A 26 -7.58 1.24 2.95
CA LYS A 26 -8.68 1.96 2.28
C LYS A 26 -9.90 2.12 3.20
N GLN A 27 -10.35 1.03 3.83
CA GLN A 27 -11.47 1.04 4.77
C GLN A 27 -11.23 2.00 5.95
N ARG A 28 -10.01 2.02 6.50
CA ARG A 28 -9.68 2.95 7.60
C ARG A 28 -9.67 4.40 7.12
N ILE A 29 -9.12 4.69 5.94
CA ILE A 29 -9.12 6.05 5.36
C ILE A 29 -10.54 6.54 5.13
N GLU A 30 -11.43 5.69 4.59
CA GLU A 30 -12.84 6.04 4.37
C GLU A 30 -13.60 6.29 5.67
N SER A 31 -13.31 5.48 6.70
CA SER A 31 -13.91 5.63 8.03
C SER A 31 -13.41 6.89 8.76
N SER A 32 -12.14 7.25 8.56
CA SER A 32 -11.52 8.45 9.12
C SER A 32 -11.65 9.62 8.15
N LYS A 33 -12.82 10.31 8.14
CA LYS A 33 -13.16 11.49 7.30
C LYS A 33 -12.05 12.56 7.19
N GLY A 34 -11.01 12.33 6.38
CA GLY A 34 -9.97 13.32 6.04
C GLY A 34 -8.92 13.62 7.11
N THR A 35 -8.69 12.76 8.10
CA THR A 35 -7.58 12.97 9.06
C THR A 35 -6.26 12.38 8.54
N ASP A 36 -5.16 13.06 8.87
CA ASP A 36 -3.80 12.75 8.41
C ASP A 36 -3.46 11.25 8.53
N LEU A 37 -2.63 10.75 7.61
CA LEU A 37 -2.12 9.35 7.58
C LEU A 37 -1.49 8.86 8.89
N LYS A 38 -1.08 9.77 9.79
CA LYS A 38 -0.63 9.42 11.16
C LYS A 38 -1.76 8.83 12.02
N THR A 39 -2.99 9.23 11.74
CA THR A 39 -4.21 8.82 12.44
C THR A 39 -4.71 7.46 11.95
N VAL A 40 -4.44 7.12 10.69
CA VAL A 40 -4.61 5.76 10.19
C VAL A 40 -3.52 4.94 10.86
N GLN A 41 -3.86 4.21 11.93
CA GLN A 41 -2.90 3.41 12.69
C GLN A 41 -2.41 2.20 11.85
N VAL A 42 -1.57 2.45 10.85
CA VAL A 42 -1.02 1.44 9.93
C VAL A 42 -0.23 0.39 10.73
N GLY A 43 0.42 0.81 11.82
CA GLY A 43 1.09 -0.08 12.75
C GLY A 43 0.18 -1.17 13.33
N ASP A 44 -1.08 -0.85 13.61
CA ASP A 44 -2.04 -1.79 14.19
C ASP A 44 -2.53 -2.78 13.14
N ILE A 45 -2.79 -2.33 11.90
CA ILE A 45 -3.08 -3.21 10.77
C ILE A 45 -1.96 -4.24 10.59
N LEU A 46 -0.71 -3.79 10.58
CA LEU A 46 0.45 -4.68 10.42
C LEU A 46 0.62 -5.64 11.60
N THR A 47 0.24 -5.20 12.81
CA THR A 47 0.25 -6.04 14.01
C THR A 47 -0.85 -7.11 13.94
N GLU A 48 -2.07 -6.76 13.54
CA GLU A 48 -3.18 -7.68 13.29
C GLU A 48 -2.84 -8.72 12.20
N LEU A 49 -2.14 -8.31 11.15
CA LEU A 49 -1.65 -9.20 10.10
C LEU A 49 -0.51 -10.13 10.58
N GLY A 50 -0.04 -9.98 11.82
CA GLY A 50 0.99 -10.84 12.42
C GLY A 50 2.42 -10.47 12.01
N PHE A 51 2.66 -9.22 11.60
CA PHE A 51 4.00 -8.70 11.36
C PHE A 51 4.53 -7.99 12.61
N LYS A 52 5.37 -8.70 13.38
CA LYS A 52 6.01 -8.17 14.59
C LYS A 52 7.37 -7.51 14.33
N ARG A 53 8.15 -8.06 13.39
CA ARG A 53 9.51 -7.57 13.08
C ARG A 53 9.46 -6.34 12.19
N TYR A 54 10.29 -5.34 12.50
CA TYR A 54 10.38 -4.08 11.75
C TYR A 54 10.73 -4.33 10.27
N CYS A 55 11.64 -5.27 9.97
CA CYS A 55 12.08 -5.55 8.60
C CYS A 55 10.94 -5.95 7.66
N CYS A 56 9.98 -6.74 8.17
CA CYS A 56 8.83 -7.15 7.38
C CYS A 56 7.77 -6.02 7.32
N ARG A 57 7.75 -5.05 8.25
CA ARG A 57 6.87 -3.87 8.25
C ARG A 57 7.34 -2.77 7.29
N THR A 58 8.64 -2.49 7.25
CA THR A 58 9.24 -1.50 6.34
C THR A 58 8.90 -1.79 4.88
N LEU A 59 8.81 -3.07 4.54
CA LEU A 59 8.41 -3.51 3.20
C LEU A 59 7.01 -3.02 2.79
N PHE A 60 6.03 -3.05 3.70
CA PHE A 60 4.67 -2.56 3.41
C PHE A 60 4.61 -1.03 3.38
N LEU A 61 5.36 -0.37 4.27
CA LEU A 61 5.36 1.08 4.37
C LEU A 61 6.05 1.77 3.17
N GLY A 62 7.10 1.15 2.63
CA GLY A 62 7.86 1.69 1.50
C GLY A 62 7.40 1.20 0.12
N TYR A 63 6.39 0.34 0.04
CA TYR A 63 5.92 -0.18 -1.23
C TYR A 63 5.07 0.84 -1.98
N LEU A 64 5.40 1.05 -3.26
CA LEU A 64 4.62 1.85 -4.20
C LEU A 64 4.20 0.97 -5.39
N PRO A 65 2.89 0.76 -5.63
CA PRO A 65 2.41 -0.01 -6.78
C PRO A 65 2.57 0.80 -8.06
N LEU A 66 3.75 0.71 -8.68
CA LEU A 66 4.02 1.41 -9.95
C LEU A 66 3.52 0.66 -11.19
N ILE A 67 2.95 -0.54 -11.05
CA ILE A 67 2.59 -1.37 -12.20
C ILE A 67 1.50 -0.71 -13.05
N ASP A 68 0.50 -0.11 -12.42
CA ASP A 68 -0.61 0.57 -13.11
C ASP A 68 -0.14 1.77 -13.95
N LYS A 69 0.96 2.41 -13.54
CA LYS A 69 1.56 3.55 -14.24
C LYS A 69 2.37 3.11 -15.47
N ILE A 70 3.00 1.94 -15.39
CA ILE A 70 3.85 1.39 -16.44
C ILE A 70 3.00 0.70 -17.51
N ASP A 71 1.98 -0.06 -17.09
CA ASP A 71 1.12 -0.85 -17.99
C ASP A 71 0.32 0.04 -18.95
N ASN A 72 -0.18 1.17 -18.46
CA ASN A 72 -0.86 2.16 -19.31
C ASN A 72 -0.31 3.58 -19.07
N PRO A 73 0.73 3.98 -19.83
CA PRO A 73 1.31 5.31 -19.72
C PRO A 73 0.41 6.41 -20.31
N TYR A 74 -0.73 6.09 -20.92
CA TYR A 74 -1.67 7.12 -21.41
C TYR A 74 -2.80 7.40 -20.42
N LYS A 75 -2.95 6.62 -19.35
CA LYS A 75 -3.98 6.79 -18.34
C LYS A 75 -3.84 8.11 -17.56
N TYR A 76 -2.62 8.62 -17.38
CA TYR A 76 -2.38 9.90 -16.70
C TYR A 76 -2.59 11.11 -17.62
N LYS A 77 -2.26 11.02 -18.92
CA LYS A 77 -2.56 12.09 -19.87
C LYS A 77 -4.05 12.40 -19.90
N ILE A 78 -4.91 11.37 -19.84
CA ILE A 78 -6.37 11.57 -19.83
C ILE A 78 -6.84 12.34 -18.60
N ASN A 79 -6.21 12.18 -17.44
CA ASN A 79 -6.59 12.89 -16.20
C ASN A 79 -6.08 14.34 -16.17
N GLU A 80 -4.91 14.62 -16.75
CA GLU A 80 -4.41 16.00 -16.93
C GLU A 80 -5.24 16.76 -17.97
N PHE A 81 -5.56 16.15 -19.12
CA PHE A 81 -6.45 16.76 -20.13
C PHE A 81 -7.91 16.96 -19.66
N ARG A 82 -8.33 16.32 -18.56
CA ARG A 82 -9.68 16.47 -17.99
C ARG A 82 -9.78 17.56 -16.92
N GLN A 83 -8.66 18.05 -16.39
CA GLN A 83 -8.65 19.13 -15.40
C GLN A 83 -8.72 20.54 -16.03
N ASP A 84 -8.54 20.64 -17.35
CA ASP A 84 -8.61 21.88 -18.13
C ASP A 84 -9.98 22.12 -18.83
N LYS A 85 -11.08 21.52 -18.33
CA LYS A 85 -12.44 21.78 -18.84
C LYS A 85 -13.46 22.01 -17.73
#